data_AF-A0A7K5Y0N0-F1
#
_entry.id   AF-A0A7K5Y0N0-F1
#
_cell.length_a   1.000
_cell.length_b   1.000
_cell.length_c   1.000
_cell.angle_alpha   90.00
_cell.angle_beta   90.00
_cell.angle_gamma   90.00
#
_symmetry.space_group_name_H-M   'P 1'
#
loop_
_entity.id
_entity.type
_entity.pdbx_description
1 polymer ?
#
loop_
_entity_poly.entity_id
_entity_poly.type
_entity_poly.pdbx_seq_one_letter_code
_entity_poly.pdbx_strand_id
1 'polypeptide(L)'
;VCLTCCSRDVMVKINQICHKNSVKFFTGDVFGYHGYMFADLGEHEFVEEKTKVAKVSPGVEDGPDTKKAKLDSPETTMVKKRVVFCQLKEALEKAAPKRIAPDYFLLQ
;
A
#
# COMPACT_ATOMS: atom_id res chain seq x y z
N VAL A 1 4.47 -2.28 15.50
CA VAL A 1 5.88 -2.66 15.79
C VAL A 1 6.64 -2.64 14.48
N CYS A 2 7.83 -2.04 14.45
CA CYS A 2 8.72 -2.03 13.29
C CYS A 2 10.05 -2.66 13.71
N LEU A 3 10.49 -3.70 13.00
CA LEU A 3 11.75 -4.38 13.27
C LEU A 3 12.78 -4.08 12.19
N THR A 4 14.04 -4.01 12.62
CA THR A 4 15.23 -3.91 11.78
C THR A 4 16.33 -4.76 12.44
N CYS A 5 17.24 -5.30 11.63
CA CYS A 5 18.43 -6.03 12.06
C CYS A 5 18.12 -7.20 13.01
N CYS A 6 16.98 -7.85 12.81
CA CYS A 6 16.52 -8.98 13.62
C CYS A 6 16.69 -10.30 12.86
N SER A 7 16.99 -11.38 13.57
CA SER A 7 16.99 -12.70 12.96
C SER A 7 15.59 -13.10 12.50
N ARG A 8 15.52 -13.99 11.50
CA ARG A 8 14.24 -14.53 10.97
C ARG A 8 13.33 -15.05 12.08
N ASP A 9 13.87 -15.80 13.03
CA ASP A 9 13.09 -16.39 14.13
C ASP A 9 12.48 -15.32 15.03
N VAL A 10 13.23 -14.25 15.33
CA VAL A 10 12.74 -13.11 16.10
C VAL A 10 11.64 -12.38 15.33
N MET A 11 11.85 -12.12 14.04
CA MET A 11 10.85 -11.45 13.19
C MET A 11 9.55 -12.25 13.12
N VAL A 12 9.62 -13.56 12.88
CA VAL A 12 8.44 -14.45 12.82
C VAL A 12 7.73 -14.49 14.16
N LYS A 13 8.46 -14.64 15.28
CA LYS A 13 7.88 -14.70 16.62
C LYS A 13 7.16 -13.39 16.97
N ILE A 14 7.78 -12.25 16.72
CA ILE A 14 7.18 -10.95 17.01
C ILE A 14 5.99 -10.68 16.08
N ASN A 15 6.08 -11.02 14.78
CA ASN A 15 4.95 -10.89 13.86
C ASN A 15 3.74 -11.70 14.35
N GLN A 16 3.93 -12.96 14.77
CA GLN A 16 2.84 -13.78 15.32
C GLN A 16 2.21 -13.17 16.57
N ILE A 17 3.02 -12.60 17.47
CA ILE A 17 2.51 -11.90 18.66
C ILE A 17 1.71 -10.66 18.24
N CYS A 18 2.23 -9.87 17.30
CA CYS A 18 1.56 -8.67 16.80
C CYS A 18 0.22 -9.00 16.17
N HIS A 19 0.18 -10.01 15.28
CA HIS A 19 -1.02 -10.44 14.57
C HIS A 19 -2.13 -10.89 15.54
N LYS A 20 -1.78 -11.70 16.55
CA LYS A 20 -2.72 -12.15 17.60
C LYS A 20 -3.30 -11.01 18.44
N ASN A 21 -2.57 -9.90 18.58
CA ASN A 21 -2.99 -8.75 19.38
C ASN A 21 -3.47 -7.56 18.51
N SER A 22 -3.73 -7.79 17.21
CA SER A 22 -4.17 -6.76 16.27
C SER A 22 -3.22 -5.54 16.20
N VAL A 23 -1.93 -5.77 16.39
CA VAL A 23 -0.88 -4.75 16.28
C VAL A 23 -0.29 -4.78 14.88
N LYS A 24 -0.27 -3.62 14.21
CA LYS A 24 0.36 -3.47 12.89
C LYS A 24 1.86 -3.81 12.98
N PHE A 25 2.34 -4.67 12.10
CA PHE A 25 3.72 -5.14 12.07
C PHE A 25 4.43 -4.73 10.79
N PHE A 26 5.68 -4.29 10.92
CA PHE A 26 6.58 -3.96 9.83
C PHE A 26 7.95 -4.56 10.11
N THR A 27 8.67 -4.97 9.07
CA THR A 27 10.09 -5.31 9.16
C THR A 27 10.81 -4.97 7.86
N GLY A 28 12.09 -4.64 7.94
CA GLY A 28 12.91 -4.36 6.77
C GLY A 28 14.38 -4.18 7.11
N ASP A 29 15.25 -4.46 6.16
CA ASP A 29 16.68 -4.22 6.25
C ASP A 29 17.26 -3.84 4.88
N VAL A 30 18.53 -3.45 4.90
CA VAL A 30 19.35 -3.09 3.75
C VAL A 30 20.60 -3.97 3.73
N PHE A 31 20.92 -4.52 2.56
CA PHE A 31 22.12 -5.32 2.29
C PHE A 31 22.82 -4.78 1.04
N GLY A 32 23.83 -3.92 1.24
CA GLY A 32 24.50 -3.21 0.15
C GLY A 32 23.53 -2.26 -0.57
N TYR A 33 23.32 -2.48 -1.87
CA TYR A 33 22.39 -1.70 -2.69
C TYR A 33 20.95 -2.22 -2.69
N HIS A 34 20.69 -3.35 -2.04
CA HIS A 34 19.36 -3.95 -1.96
C HIS A 34 18.72 -3.64 -0.62
N GLY A 35 17.41 -3.46 -0.60
CA GLY A 35 16.64 -3.28 0.62
C GLY A 35 15.26 -3.89 0.48
N TYR A 36 14.65 -4.27 1.59
CA TYR A 36 13.31 -4.82 1.60
C TYR A 36 12.46 -4.20 2.70
N MET A 37 11.14 -4.28 2.51
CA MET A 37 10.14 -4.02 3.52
C MET A 37 9.06 -5.09 3.43
N PHE A 38 8.60 -5.54 4.58
CA PHE A 38 7.42 -6.38 4.75
C PHE A 38 6.45 -5.70 5.72
N ALA A 39 5.15 -5.85 5.46
CA ALA A 39 4.09 -5.36 6.31
C ALA A 39 3.04 -6.46 6.54
N ASP A 40 2.64 -6.63 7.79
CA ASP A 40 1.45 -7.40 8.18
C ASP A 40 0.55 -6.49 9.02
N LEU A 41 -0.54 -6.06 8.40
CA LEU A 41 -1.53 -5.19 9.02
C LEU A 41 -2.77 -5.97 9.47
N GLY A 42 -2.76 -7.31 9.35
CA GLY A 42 -3.95 -8.14 9.49
C GLY A 42 -5.07 -7.69 8.55
N GLU A 43 -6.27 -7.53 9.08
CA GLU A 43 -7.37 -6.88 8.38
C GLU A 43 -7.25 -5.36 8.50
N HIS A 44 -6.95 -4.69 7.39
CA HIS A 44 -6.66 -3.27 7.38
C HIS A 44 -7.71 -2.49 6.59
N GLU A 45 -8.41 -1.59 7.27
CA GLU A 45 -9.30 -0.60 6.64
C GLU A 45 -8.57 0.74 6.45
N PHE A 46 -8.76 1.35 5.29
CA PHE A 46 -8.19 2.66 4.95
C PHE A 46 -9.15 3.44 4.05
N VAL A 47 -8.87 4.74 3.89
CA VAL A 47 -9.60 5.62 2.98
C VAL A 47 -8.69 5.97 1.83
N GLU A 48 -9.18 5.76 0.61
CA GLU A 48 -8.50 6.17 -0.62
C GLU A 48 -9.22 7.38 -1.20
N GLU A 49 -8.47 8.45 -1.47
CA GLU A 49 -8.96 9.62 -2.17
C GLU A 49 -9.04 9.33 -3.67
N LYS A 50 -10.20 9.56 -4.27
CA LYS A 50 -10.44 9.41 -5.71
C LYS A 50 -10.97 10.72 -6.29
N THR A 51 -10.32 11.21 -7.34
CA THR A 51 -10.78 12.36 -8.11
C THR A 51 -12.09 12.04 -8.82
N LYS A 52 -13.10 12.91 -8.69
CA LYS A 52 -14.30 12.83 -9.54
C LYS A 52 -13.92 13.27 -10.95
N VAL A 53 -14.18 12.41 -11.93
CA VAL A 53 -14.08 12.82 -13.34
C VAL A 53 -15.21 13.80 -13.62
N ALA A 54 -14.88 15.07 -13.86
CA ALA A 54 -15.86 16.06 -14.28
C ALA A 54 -16.45 15.60 -15.62
N LYS A 55 -17.76 15.33 -15.65
CA LYS A 55 -18.48 15.15 -16.91
C LYS A 55 -18.53 16.52 -17.57
N VAL A 56 -17.75 16.71 -18.65
CA VAL A 56 -17.94 17.84 -19.55
C VAL A 56 -19.32 17.67 -20.18
N SER A 57 -20.31 18.43 -19.70
CA SER A 57 -21.59 18.55 -20.39
C SER A 57 -21.35 19.26 -21.72
N PRO A 58 -21.69 18.64 -22.88
CA PRO A 58 -21.60 19.33 -24.16
C PRO A 58 -22.78 20.32 -24.23
N GLY A 59 -22.50 21.60 -23.98
CA GLY A 59 -23.50 22.66 -23.93
C GLY A 59 -23.07 23.87 -24.76
N VAL A 60 -23.51 23.87 -26.02
CA VAL A 60 -23.87 24.99 -26.92
C VAL A 60 -22.88 26.17 -27.04
N GLU A 61 -22.26 26.29 -28.24
CA GLU A 61 -21.64 27.51 -28.74
C GLU A 61 -22.70 28.61 -28.96
N ASP A 62 -22.56 29.77 -28.29
CA ASP A 62 -22.72 31.08 -28.94
C ASP A 62 -22.18 32.24 -28.06
N GLY A 63 -21.37 33.14 -28.63
CA GLY A 63 -21.11 34.51 -28.12
C GLY A 63 -19.77 34.81 -27.41
N PRO A 64 -19.06 35.91 -27.76
CA PRO A 64 -17.75 36.26 -27.19
C PRO A 64 -17.89 37.23 -26.01
N ASP A 65 -17.74 36.75 -24.78
CA ASP A 65 -17.57 37.64 -23.63
C ASP A 65 -16.53 37.11 -22.64
N THR A 66 -15.67 38.04 -22.25
CA THR A 66 -14.47 37.84 -21.43
C THR A 66 -14.85 37.35 -20.04
N LYS A 67 -14.85 36.03 -19.81
CA LYS A 67 -14.93 35.43 -18.47
C LYS A 67 -13.75 34.51 -18.25
N LYS A 68 -12.86 34.90 -17.33
CA LYS A 68 -11.82 34.03 -16.78
C LYS A 68 -12.50 32.74 -16.32
N ALA A 69 -12.22 31.63 -17.02
CA ALA A 69 -12.72 30.32 -16.64
C ALA A 69 -12.31 30.07 -15.19
N LYS A 70 -13.30 29.99 -14.31
CA LYS A 70 -13.12 29.53 -12.95
C LYS A 70 -12.70 28.06 -13.11
N LEU A 71 -11.42 27.78 -12.92
CA LEU A 71 -10.92 26.42 -12.88
C LEU A 71 -11.64 25.74 -11.71
N ASP A 72 -12.66 24.95 -12.01
CA ASP A 72 -13.34 24.14 -11.01
C ASP A 72 -12.29 23.22 -10.41
N SER A 73 -12.00 23.42 -9.13
CA SER A 73 -11.07 22.57 -8.39
C SER A 73 -11.55 21.12 -8.51
N PRO A 74 -10.68 20.16 -8.85
CA PRO A 74 -11.08 18.77 -8.98
C PRO A 74 -11.68 18.30 -7.65
N GLU A 75 -12.98 18.02 -7.66
CA GLU A 75 -13.67 17.54 -6.48
C GLU A 75 -13.20 16.10 -6.19
N THR A 76 -12.74 15.84 -4.98
CA THR A 76 -12.28 14.50 -4.58
C THR A 76 -13.31 13.82 -3.67
N THR A 77 -13.31 12.49 -3.69
CA THR A 77 -14.17 11.65 -2.86
C THR A 77 -13.33 10.68 -2.05
N MET A 78 -13.72 10.47 -0.80
CA MET A 78 -13.09 9.51 0.10
C MET A 78 -13.82 8.17 0.02
N VAL A 79 -13.10 7.11 -0.37
CA VAL A 79 -13.66 5.76 -0.50
C VAL A 79 -13.02 4.85 0.53
N LYS A 80 -13.82 4.28 1.44
CA LYS A 80 -13.36 3.27 2.40
C LYS A 80 -13.04 1.97 1.68
N LYS A 81 -11.85 1.41 1.94
CA LYS A 81 -11.37 0.13 1.41
C LYS A 81 -10.88 -0.75 2.55
N ARG A 82 -10.78 -2.05 2.27
CA ARG A 82 -10.23 -3.07 3.18
C ARG A 82 -9.28 -3.99 2.42
N VAL A 83 -8.15 -4.33 3.03
CA VAL A 83 -7.17 -5.31 2.53
C VAL A 83 -6.80 -6.26 3.67
N VAL A 84 -6.53 -7.52 3.35
CA VAL A 84 -6.08 -8.53 4.31
C VAL A 84 -4.64 -8.91 4.00
N PHE A 85 -3.77 -8.80 5.00
CA PHE A 85 -2.35 -9.15 4.93
C PHE A 85 -2.11 -10.55 5.51
N CYS A 86 -1.13 -11.27 4.95
CA CYS A 86 -0.69 -12.56 5.49
C CYS A 86 0.41 -12.39 6.54
N GLN A 87 0.59 -13.40 7.39
CA GLN A 87 1.69 -13.45 8.35
C GLN A 87 3.04 -13.63 7.65
N LEU A 88 4.12 -13.13 8.28
CA LEU A 88 5.49 -13.20 7.74
C LEU A 88 5.93 -14.64 7.46
N LYS A 89 5.58 -15.59 8.34
CA LYS A 89 5.93 -17.00 8.17
C LYS A 89 5.40 -17.54 6.83
N GLU A 90 4.14 -17.29 6.53
CA GLU A 90 3.50 -17.72 5.28
C GLU A 90 4.12 -17.02 4.07
N ALA A 91 4.51 -15.75 4.21
CA ALA A 91 5.15 -15.00 3.14
C ALA A 91 6.53 -15.53 2.77
N LEU A 92 7.29 -16.07 3.72
CA LEU A 92 8.65 -16.62 3.49
C LEU A 92 8.64 -18.08 3.02
N GLU A 93 7.57 -18.83 3.29
CA GLU A 93 7.46 -20.26 2.97
C GLU A 93 6.78 -20.53 1.61
N LYS A 94 6.28 -19.50 0.92
CA LYS A 94 5.60 -19.66 -0.38
C LYS A 94 6.56 -19.95 -1.52
N ALA A 95 6.21 -20.94 -2.34
CA ALA A 95 6.87 -21.21 -3.61
C ALA A 95 6.76 -19.98 -4.52
N ALA A 96 7.92 -19.50 -5.00
CA ALA A 96 7.97 -18.28 -5.77
C ALA A 96 7.39 -18.45 -7.19
N PRO A 97 6.32 -17.73 -7.57
CA PRO A 97 5.86 -17.72 -8.96
C PRO A 97 6.93 -17.15 -9.90
N LYS A 98 6.86 -17.53 -11.19
CA LYS A 98 7.79 -17.11 -12.26
C LYS A 98 7.97 -15.59 -12.44
N ARG A 99 7.18 -14.76 -11.75
CA ARG A 99 7.18 -13.29 -11.84
C ARG A 99 7.63 -12.60 -10.55
N ILE A 100 8.33 -13.30 -9.65
CA ILE A 100 8.91 -12.69 -8.44
C ILE A 100 10.20 -11.94 -8.77
N ALA A 101 10.38 -10.77 -8.14
CA ALA A 101 11.62 -10.02 -8.19
C ALA A 101 12.77 -10.83 -7.56
N PRO A 102 13.97 -10.89 -8.18
CA PRO A 102 15.10 -11.67 -7.67
C PRO A 102 15.47 -11.36 -6.22
N ASP A 103 15.30 -10.10 -5.80
CA ASP A 103 15.58 -9.59 -4.46
C ASP A 103 14.86 -10.36 -3.34
N TYR A 104 13.71 -10.98 -3.64
CA TYR A 104 13.01 -11.83 -2.68
C TYR A 104 13.88 -13.03 -2.22
N PHE A 105 14.71 -13.58 -3.11
CA PHE A 105 15.58 -14.71 -2.79
C PHE A 105 16.86 -14.29 -2.05
N LEU A 106 17.22 -13.00 -2.07
CA LEU A 106 18.31 -12.47 -1.25
C LEU A 106 17.96 -12.44 0.25
N LEU A 107 16.68 -12.62 0.57
CA LEU A 107 16.13 -12.58 1.94
C LEU A 107 16.07 -13.96 2.61
N GLN A 108 16.34 -15.04 1.87
CA GLN A 108 16.34 -16.43 2.36
C GLN A 108 17.70 -16.82 2.94
#